data_AF-A0A1T5C7I5-F1
#
_entry.id   AF-A0A1T5C7I5-F1
#
_cell.length_a   1.000
_cell.length_b   1.000
_cell.length_c   1.000
_cell.angle_alpha   90.00
_cell.angle_beta   90.00
_cell.angle_gamma   90.00
#
_symmetry.space_group_name_H-M   'P 1'
#
loop_
_entity.id
_entity.type
_entity.pdbx_description
1 polymer ?
#
loop_
_entity_poly.entity_id
_entity_poly.type
_entity_poly.pdbx_seq_one_letter_code
_entity_poly.pdbx_strand_id
1 'polypeptide(L)'
;MAALTPVIAQPLINPGKTGILIRNDTLYWSISPLMTIADLGVMRKKIGEFGGDFMVENLEIDPLKRYITAITVSVKSKSGSTGLGSTEGLNAMPIKHYSGYLVKNGLSIGSNYIPEPLSQRIKTDYQQALAYYKQSDTEYARRNNAKFAYEGNGIIFPKRLLEGKASDAILERSGVGKSVGNTFLITDMYRNAELYLNEKKVNVDELNALPFDRVIKVEIKKERFDKKCVIVYAN
;
A
#
# COMPACT_ATOMS: atom_id res chain seq x y z
N MET A 1 -15.25 -29.75 -52.92
CA MET A 1 -15.71 -28.74 -51.94
C MET A 1 -15.57 -29.34 -50.56
N ALA A 2 -14.52 -28.96 -49.81
CA ALA A 2 -14.31 -29.46 -48.46
C ALA A 2 -14.99 -28.51 -47.46
N ALA A 3 -15.92 -29.04 -46.67
CA ALA A 3 -16.62 -28.28 -45.64
C ALA A 3 -15.64 -27.88 -44.53
N LEU A 4 -15.55 -26.59 -44.26
CA LEU A 4 -14.82 -26.03 -43.12
C LEU A 4 -15.62 -26.37 -41.86
N THR A 5 -15.11 -27.30 -41.07
CA THR A 5 -15.62 -27.58 -39.73
C THR A 5 -15.45 -26.33 -38.86
N PRO A 6 -16.50 -25.82 -38.18
CA PRO A 6 -16.34 -24.70 -37.27
C PRO A 6 -15.44 -25.13 -36.11
N VAL A 7 -14.34 -24.41 -35.93
CA VAL A 7 -13.48 -24.55 -34.75
C VAL A 7 -14.32 -24.15 -33.54
N ILE A 8 -14.78 -25.17 -32.80
CA ILE A 8 -15.50 -25.01 -31.54
C ILE A 8 -14.55 -24.26 -30.59
N ALA A 9 -14.90 -23.02 -30.25
CA ALA A 9 -14.24 -22.27 -29.20
C ALA A 9 -14.33 -23.07 -27.91
N GLN A 10 -13.24 -23.72 -27.51
CA GLN A 10 -13.17 -24.39 -26.21
C GLN A 10 -13.23 -23.31 -25.12
N PRO A 11 -14.18 -23.36 -24.18
CA PRO A 11 -14.17 -22.47 -23.04
C PRO A 11 -13.13 -23.03 -22.07
N LEU A 12 -11.87 -22.59 -22.21
CA LEU A 12 -10.81 -23.04 -21.33
C LEU A 12 -10.36 -21.93 -20.39
N ILE A 13 -10.43 -22.31 -19.11
CA ILE A 13 -9.93 -21.65 -17.91
C ILE A 13 -10.95 -20.67 -17.33
N ASN A 14 -11.43 -20.99 -16.13
CA ASN A 14 -12.14 -20.09 -15.25
C ASN A 14 -11.25 -18.84 -15.04
N PRO A 15 -11.49 -17.74 -15.78
CA PRO A 15 -10.55 -16.61 -15.88
C PRO A 15 -10.44 -15.84 -14.54
N GLY A 16 -11.35 -16.15 -13.61
CA GLY A 16 -11.51 -15.51 -12.32
C GLY A 16 -10.37 -15.70 -11.32
N LYS A 17 -9.37 -16.55 -11.56
CA LYS A 17 -8.18 -16.65 -10.66
C LYS A 17 -6.84 -16.34 -11.33
N THR A 18 -6.60 -16.80 -12.56
CA THR A 18 -5.26 -16.73 -13.17
C THR A 18 -4.94 -15.39 -13.86
N GLY A 19 -5.93 -14.55 -14.14
CA GLY A 19 -5.77 -13.32 -14.91
C GLY A 19 -5.30 -13.55 -16.35
N ILE A 20 -5.59 -14.73 -16.90
CA ILE A 20 -5.35 -15.09 -18.30
C ILE A 20 -6.69 -15.29 -19.00
N LEU A 21 -6.78 -14.80 -20.24
CA LEU A 21 -7.89 -15.08 -21.13
C LEU A 21 -7.35 -15.39 -22.53
N ILE A 22 -7.65 -16.56 -23.06
CA ILE A 22 -7.31 -16.92 -24.45
C ILE A 22 -8.56 -16.75 -25.30
N ARG A 23 -8.46 -15.96 -26.36
CA ARG A 23 -9.51 -15.80 -27.38
C ARG A 23 -8.86 -15.85 -28.76
N ASN A 24 -9.30 -16.80 -29.60
CA ASN A 24 -8.70 -17.07 -30.89
C ASN A 24 -7.18 -17.32 -30.75
N ASP A 25 -6.36 -16.68 -31.58
CA ASP A 25 -4.90 -16.75 -31.55
C ASP A 25 -4.25 -15.70 -30.62
N THR A 26 -5.01 -15.16 -29.66
CA THR A 26 -4.55 -14.14 -28.72
C THR A 26 -4.69 -14.58 -27.27
N LEU A 27 -3.60 -14.52 -26.52
CA LEU A 27 -3.60 -14.63 -25.06
C LEU A 27 -3.54 -13.23 -24.47
N TYR A 28 -4.60 -12.84 -23.76
CA TYR A 28 -4.64 -11.64 -22.94
C TYR A 28 -4.26 -12.00 -21.51
N TRP A 29 -3.49 -11.14 -20.87
CA TRP A 29 -3.09 -11.30 -19.48
C TRP A 29 -3.25 -9.99 -18.72
N SER A 30 -3.60 -10.10 -17.45
CA SER A 30 -3.75 -8.96 -16.57
C SER A 30 -3.40 -9.32 -15.13
N ILE A 31 -2.63 -8.46 -14.51
CA ILE A 31 -2.22 -8.51 -13.12
C ILE A 31 -3.06 -7.50 -12.35
N SER A 32 -3.91 -7.99 -11.45
CA SER A 32 -4.69 -7.14 -10.55
C SER A 32 -3.89 -6.86 -9.26
N PRO A 33 -4.22 -5.79 -8.52
CA PRO A 33 -3.51 -5.46 -7.28
C PRO A 33 -3.60 -6.53 -6.18
N LEU A 34 -4.53 -7.48 -6.27
CA LEU A 34 -4.71 -8.53 -5.25
C LEU A 34 -4.12 -9.89 -5.66
N MET A 35 -3.41 -9.96 -6.79
CA MET A 35 -2.76 -11.19 -7.20
C MET A 35 -1.62 -11.57 -6.24
N THR A 36 -1.53 -12.87 -5.97
CA THR A 36 -0.47 -13.46 -5.16
C THR A 36 0.70 -13.92 -6.03
N ILE A 37 1.85 -14.18 -5.40
CA ILE A 37 3.00 -14.81 -6.07
C ILE A 37 2.61 -16.16 -6.70
N ALA A 38 1.72 -16.92 -6.06
CA ALA A 38 1.23 -18.18 -6.60
C ALA A 38 0.42 -17.96 -7.89
N ASP A 39 -0.44 -16.92 -7.93
CA ASP A 39 -1.19 -16.57 -9.14
C ASP A 39 -0.26 -16.16 -10.29
N LEU A 40 0.79 -15.37 -10.00
CA LEU A 40 1.82 -14.99 -10.97
C LEU A 40 2.60 -16.20 -11.49
N GLY A 41 2.87 -17.20 -10.64
CA GLY A 41 3.46 -18.47 -11.05
C GLY A 41 2.58 -19.25 -12.03
N VAL A 42 1.26 -19.28 -11.78
CA VAL A 42 0.30 -19.89 -12.71
C VAL A 42 0.23 -19.11 -14.03
N MET A 43 0.23 -17.78 -13.97
CA MET A 43 0.27 -16.91 -15.14
C MET A 43 1.51 -17.19 -16.01
N ARG A 44 2.69 -17.25 -15.39
CA ARG A 44 3.96 -17.58 -16.08
C ARG A 44 3.86 -18.91 -16.81
N LYS A 45 3.37 -19.95 -16.13
CA LYS A 45 3.19 -21.27 -16.74
C LYS A 45 2.26 -21.22 -17.96
N LYS A 46 1.14 -20.50 -17.86
CA LYS A 46 0.16 -20.36 -18.95
C LYS A 46 0.69 -19.57 -20.15
N ILE A 47 1.45 -18.49 -19.91
CA ILE A 47 2.11 -17.77 -20.99
C ILE A 47 3.18 -18.66 -21.65
N GLY A 48 3.91 -19.46 -20.86
CA GLY A 48 4.82 -20.52 -21.32
C GLY A 48 4.16 -21.52 -22.27
N GLU A 49 3.03 -22.09 -21.86
CA GLU A 49 2.23 -23.03 -22.66
C GLU A 49 1.75 -22.40 -23.99
N PHE A 50 1.50 -21.08 -24.00
CA PHE A 50 1.12 -20.33 -25.20
C PHE A 50 2.30 -19.94 -26.10
N GLY A 51 3.55 -20.18 -25.66
CA GLY A 51 4.75 -19.86 -26.42
C GLY A 51 5.36 -18.48 -26.11
N GLY A 52 5.07 -17.91 -24.94
CA GLY A 52 5.80 -16.76 -24.41
C GLY A 52 6.75 -17.16 -23.27
N ASP A 53 7.65 -16.26 -22.90
CA ASP A 53 8.34 -16.26 -21.61
C ASP A 53 7.88 -15.02 -20.85
N PHE A 54 7.54 -15.19 -19.57
CA PHE A 54 7.01 -14.15 -18.72
C PHE A 54 7.80 -14.14 -17.42
N MET A 55 8.35 -13.00 -17.07
CA MET A 55 9.11 -12.82 -15.83
C MET A 55 8.62 -11.59 -15.09
N VAL A 56 8.54 -11.72 -13.76
CA VAL A 56 8.31 -10.59 -12.85
C VAL A 56 9.68 -10.18 -12.34
N GLU A 57 10.15 -9.02 -12.81
CA GLU A 57 11.48 -8.48 -12.50
C GLU A 57 11.48 -7.77 -11.14
N ASN A 58 10.39 -7.07 -10.84
CA ASN A 58 10.18 -6.40 -9.55
C ASN A 58 8.72 -6.58 -9.12
N LEU A 59 8.51 -6.77 -7.82
CA LEU A 59 7.19 -6.83 -7.20
C LEU A 59 7.26 -6.15 -5.85
N GLU A 60 6.63 -4.99 -5.75
CA GLU A 60 6.46 -4.30 -4.48
C GLU A 60 5.06 -4.55 -3.97
N ILE A 61 5.01 -4.99 -2.72
CA ILE A 61 3.78 -5.28 -2.00
C ILE A 61 3.71 -4.27 -0.86
N ASP A 62 2.50 -3.83 -0.59
CA ASP A 62 2.21 -3.03 0.57
C ASP A 62 2.77 -3.71 1.85
N PRO A 63 3.26 -2.93 2.84
CA PRO A 63 3.82 -3.49 4.05
C PRO A 63 2.96 -4.58 4.73
N LEU A 64 1.63 -4.44 4.70
CA LEU A 64 0.70 -5.39 5.33
C LEU A 64 0.43 -6.63 4.47
N LYS A 65 1.04 -6.75 3.29
CA LYS A 65 0.95 -7.87 2.36
C LYS A 65 -0.49 -8.15 1.88
N ARG A 66 -1.29 -7.11 1.75
CA ARG A 66 -2.67 -7.10 1.27
C ARG A 66 -2.80 -6.84 -0.23
N TYR A 67 -1.90 -6.07 -0.85
CA TYR A 67 -1.98 -5.67 -2.26
C TYR A 67 -0.63 -5.23 -2.86
N ILE A 68 -0.55 -5.26 -4.19
CA ILE A 68 0.62 -4.85 -4.98
C ILE A 68 0.64 -3.33 -5.15
N THR A 69 1.77 -2.70 -4.84
CA THR A 69 2.02 -1.25 -4.99
C THR A 69 2.83 -0.92 -6.23
N ALA A 70 3.70 -1.82 -6.68
CA ALA A 70 4.40 -1.68 -7.96
C ALA A 70 4.75 -3.04 -8.54
N ILE A 71 4.84 -3.11 -9.87
CA ILE A 71 5.27 -4.32 -10.57
C ILE A 71 6.02 -3.96 -11.84
N THR A 72 7.10 -4.69 -12.11
CA THR A 72 7.83 -4.67 -13.38
C THR A 72 7.82 -6.07 -13.96
N VAL A 73 7.42 -6.19 -15.22
CA VAL A 73 7.40 -7.48 -15.91
C VAL A 73 8.07 -7.39 -17.26
N SER A 74 8.72 -8.49 -17.64
CA SER A 74 9.24 -8.70 -18.97
C SER A 74 8.47 -9.84 -19.64
N VAL A 75 8.19 -9.67 -20.93
CA VAL A 75 7.52 -10.68 -21.74
C VAL A 75 8.27 -10.85 -23.04
N LYS A 76 8.60 -12.08 -23.38
CA LYS A 76 9.22 -12.44 -24.65
C LYS A 76 8.30 -13.37 -25.42
N SER A 77 8.06 -13.08 -26.69
CA SER A 77 7.36 -13.98 -27.62
C SER A 77 8.33 -14.97 -28.26
N LYS A 78 7.83 -16.13 -28.69
CA LYS A 78 8.63 -17.10 -29.46
C LYS A 78 9.22 -16.54 -30.75
N SER A 79 8.57 -15.55 -31.36
CA SER A 79 9.05 -14.86 -32.58
C SER A 79 10.19 -13.86 -32.31
N GLY A 80 10.64 -13.71 -31.06
CA GLY A 80 11.79 -12.89 -30.69
C GLY A 80 11.45 -11.49 -30.18
N SER A 81 10.21 -11.03 -30.32
CA SER A 81 9.79 -9.75 -29.72
C SER A 81 9.90 -9.83 -28.21
N THR A 82 10.50 -8.82 -27.59
CA THR A 82 10.62 -8.69 -26.14
C THR A 82 10.02 -7.35 -25.74
N GLY A 83 9.27 -7.33 -24.66
CA GLY A 83 8.80 -6.11 -24.03
C GLY A 83 9.16 -6.12 -22.55
N LEU A 84 9.41 -4.93 -22.03
CA LEU A 84 9.56 -4.66 -20.61
C LEU A 84 8.61 -3.52 -20.28
N GLY A 85 7.98 -3.58 -19.11
CA GLY A 85 7.43 -2.36 -18.56
C GLY A 85 6.97 -2.53 -17.12
N SER A 86 6.59 -1.41 -16.55
CA SER A 86 6.26 -1.29 -15.15
C SER A 86 5.02 -0.45 -14.93
N THR A 87 4.41 -0.65 -13.77
CA THR A 87 3.41 0.26 -13.23
C THR A 87 3.57 0.37 -11.73
N GLU A 88 3.31 1.55 -11.20
CA GLU A 88 3.38 1.88 -9.79
C GLU A 88 2.13 2.65 -9.37
N GLY A 89 1.70 2.43 -8.13
CA GLY A 89 0.70 3.24 -7.47
C GLY A 89 1.36 4.44 -6.80
N LEU A 90 0.67 5.58 -6.83
CA LEU A 90 1.14 6.81 -6.19
C LEU A 90 1.15 6.63 -4.66
N ASN A 91 2.22 7.00 -3.95
CA ASN A 91 2.26 7.07 -2.49
C ASN A 91 1.78 5.78 -1.77
N ALA A 92 2.29 4.60 -2.17
CA ALA A 92 1.89 3.30 -1.62
C ALA A 92 0.41 2.92 -1.84
N MET A 93 -0.30 3.61 -2.73
CA MET A 93 -1.59 3.17 -3.23
C MET A 93 -1.44 1.87 -4.04
N PRO A 94 -2.50 1.04 -4.10
CA PRO A 94 -2.50 -0.12 -4.98
C PRO A 94 -2.35 0.27 -6.45
N ILE A 95 -1.68 -0.56 -7.25
CA ILE A 95 -1.70 -0.43 -8.71
C ILE A 95 -3.14 -0.61 -9.23
N LYS A 96 -3.50 0.09 -10.31
CA LYS A 96 -4.82 -0.15 -10.95
C LYS A 96 -4.87 -1.55 -11.56
N HIS A 97 -3.85 -1.89 -12.33
CA HIS A 97 -3.54 -3.19 -12.89
C HIS A 97 -2.29 -3.05 -13.76
N TYR A 98 -1.77 -4.18 -14.23
CA TYR A 98 -0.88 -4.22 -15.37
C TYR A 98 -1.35 -5.25 -16.37
N SER A 99 -1.31 -4.98 -17.67
CA SER A 99 -1.86 -5.91 -18.65
C SER A 99 -1.12 -5.90 -19.97
N GLY A 100 -1.39 -6.92 -20.78
CA GLY A 100 -0.88 -7.04 -22.12
C GLY A 100 -1.51 -8.21 -22.85
N TYR A 101 -0.98 -8.49 -24.03
CA TYR A 101 -1.38 -9.65 -24.80
C TYR A 101 -0.21 -10.23 -25.60
N LEU A 102 -0.32 -11.51 -25.92
CA LEU A 102 0.55 -12.21 -26.84
C LEU A 102 -0.28 -12.73 -28.02
N VAL A 103 0.25 -12.55 -29.22
CA VAL A 103 -0.21 -13.19 -30.45
C VAL A 103 0.95 -13.97 -31.05
N LYS A 104 0.69 -14.90 -31.97
CA LYS A 104 1.73 -15.75 -32.59
C LYS A 104 2.99 -15.01 -33.05
N ASN A 105 2.85 -13.79 -33.56
CA ASN A 105 3.93 -13.00 -34.16
C ASN A 105 4.19 -11.66 -33.45
N GLY A 106 3.75 -11.50 -32.20
CA GLY A 106 3.88 -10.21 -31.54
C GLY A 106 3.40 -10.20 -30.09
N LEU A 107 3.73 -9.13 -29.40
CA LEU A 107 3.27 -8.89 -28.04
C LEU A 107 2.95 -7.41 -27.85
N SER A 108 2.08 -7.14 -26.89
CA SER A 108 1.87 -5.81 -26.34
C SER A 108 1.94 -5.90 -24.83
N ILE A 109 2.58 -4.90 -24.24
CA ILE A 109 2.67 -4.70 -22.80
C ILE A 109 2.12 -3.31 -22.49
N GLY A 110 1.44 -3.16 -21.35
CA GLY A 110 0.80 -1.91 -20.96
C GLY A 110 -0.44 -1.61 -21.80
N SER A 111 -1.18 -2.64 -22.21
CA SER A 111 -2.35 -2.43 -23.07
C SER A 111 -3.47 -1.74 -22.29
N ASN A 112 -4.07 -0.70 -22.89
CA ASN A 112 -5.29 -0.09 -22.36
C ASN A 112 -6.54 -0.94 -22.62
N TYR A 113 -6.45 -1.93 -23.51
CA TYR A 113 -7.55 -2.82 -23.83
C TYR A 113 -7.44 -4.12 -23.04
N ILE A 114 -8.43 -4.36 -22.19
CA ILE A 114 -8.56 -5.58 -21.41
C ILE A 114 -9.95 -6.17 -21.70
N PRO A 115 -10.02 -7.36 -22.31
CA PRO A 115 -11.30 -7.98 -22.62
C PRO A 115 -12.00 -8.50 -21.36
N GLU A 116 -13.33 -8.53 -21.40
CA GLU A 116 -14.11 -9.25 -20.39
C GLU A 116 -13.77 -10.76 -20.43
N PRO A 117 -13.74 -11.45 -19.28
CA PRO A 117 -14.10 -10.97 -17.95
C PRO A 117 -12.92 -10.39 -17.13
N LEU A 118 -11.73 -10.21 -17.73
CA LEU A 118 -10.55 -9.72 -17.01
C LEU A 118 -10.75 -8.29 -16.49
N SER A 119 -11.38 -7.43 -17.29
CA SER A 119 -11.64 -6.03 -16.93
C SER A 119 -12.57 -5.89 -15.72
N GLN A 120 -13.64 -6.68 -15.63
CA GLN A 120 -14.52 -6.69 -14.45
C GLN A 120 -13.78 -7.09 -13.17
N ARG A 121 -12.93 -8.13 -13.27
CA ARG A 121 -12.16 -8.60 -12.10
C ARG A 121 -11.18 -7.55 -11.63
N ILE A 122 -10.40 -6.96 -12.55
CA ILE A 122 -9.46 -5.89 -12.21
C ILE A 122 -10.14 -4.75 -11.47
N LYS A 123 -11.33 -4.32 -11.95
CA LYS A 123 -12.11 -3.28 -11.28
C LYS A 123 -12.49 -3.68 -9.85
N THR A 124 -12.94 -4.92 -9.67
CA THR A 124 -13.34 -5.46 -8.36
C THR A 124 -12.15 -5.53 -7.41
N ASP A 125 -11.06 -6.14 -7.85
CA ASP A 125 -9.83 -6.30 -7.06
C ASP A 125 -9.24 -4.93 -6.70
N TYR A 126 -9.27 -3.96 -7.62
CA TYR A 126 -8.80 -2.60 -7.34
C TYR A 126 -9.67 -1.88 -6.31
N GLN A 127 -10.99 -2.00 -6.38
CA GLN A 127 -11.89 -1.43 -5.37
C GLN A 127 -11.64 -2.04 -3.98
N GLN A 128 -11.42 -3.35 -3.91
CA GLN A 128 -11.08 -4.03 -2.66
C GLN A 128 -9.72 -3.61 -2.12
N ALA A 129 -8.70 -3.52 -2.97
CA ALA A 129 -7.37 -3.03 -2.59
C ALA A 129 -7.41 -1.58 -2.09
N LEU A 130 -8.23 -0.72 -2.72
CA LEU A 130 -8.47 0.65 -2.24
C LEU A 130 -9.16 0.68 -0.87
N ALA A 131 -10.08 -0.26 -0.60
CA ALA A 131 -10.69 -0.38 0.71
C ALA A 131 -9.66 -0.77 1.77
N TYR A 132 -8.76 -1.72 1.46
CA TYR A 132 -7.66 -2.06 2.35
C TYR A 132 -6.76 -0.86 2.62
N TYR A 133 -6.31 -0.16 1.57
CA TYR A 133 -5.48 1.05 1.68
C TYR A 133 -6.09 2.08 2.63
N LYS A 134 -7.38 2.40 2.46
CA LYS A 134 -8.10 3.36 3.31
C LYS A 134 -8.24 2.91 4.77
N GLN A 135 -8.42 1.62 5.02
CA GLN A 135 -8.53 1.08 6.38
C GLN A 135 -7.18 1.07 7.10
N SER A 136 -6.10 0.92 6.34
CA SER A 136 -4.74 0.81 6.88
C SER A 136 -4.05 2.13 7.18
N ASP A 137 -4.68 3.29 7.00
CA ASP A 137 -4.03 4.61 7.23
C ASP A 137 -3.42 4.72 8.65
N THR A 138 -4.10 4.16 9.66
CA THR A 138 -3.60 4.09 11.05
C THR A 138 -2.54 3.00 11.28
N GLU A 139 -2.59 1.89 10.53
CA GLU A 139 -1.60 0.81 10.61
C GLU A 139 -0.31 1.15 9.85
N TYR A 140 -0.42 1.91 8.74
CA TYR A 140 0.69 2.43 7.96
C TYR A 140 1.47 3.49 8.70
N ALA A 141 0.76 4.41 9.35
CA ALA A 141 1.34 5.35 10.31
C ALA A 141 2.21 4.56 11.31
N ARG A 142 1.59 3.65 12.09
CA ARG A 142 2.29 2.86 13.11
C ARG A 142 3.55 2.13 12.60
N ARG A 143 3.58 1.69 11.33
CA ARG A 143 4.70 0.92 10.75
C ARG A 143 5.75 1.76 10.03
N ASN A 144 5.38 2.84 9.35
CA ASN A 144 6.35 3.82 8.83
C ASN A 144 7.08 4.50 10.00
N ASN A 145 6.42 4.62 11.15
CA ASN A 145 7.06 5.05 12.39
C ASN A 145 8.06 4.07 13.01
N ALA A 146 8.07 2.80 12.60
CA ALA A 146 9.14 1.88 12.98
C ALA A 146 10.43 2.09 12.17
N LYS A 147 10.36 2.80 11.02
CA LYS A 147 11.54 3.18 10.21
C LYS A 147 12.17 4.51 10.61
N PHE A 148 11.50 5.33 11.40
CA PHE A 148 12.21 6.34 12.19
C PHE A 148 12.91 5.61 13.35
N ALA A 149 14.08 5.06 13.05
CA ALA A 149 15.02 4.58 14.04
C ALA A 149 15.49 5.78 14.89
N TYR A 150 14.67 6.17 15.85
CA TYR A 150 15.02 7.08 16.91
C TYR A 150 16.02 6.33 17.81
N GLU A 151 17.30 6.66 17.72
CA GLU A 151 18.41 6.05 18.49
C GLU A 151 18.38 6.42 20.00
N GLY A 152 17.24 6.88 20.54
CA GLY A 152 17.14 7.39 21.89
C GLY A 152 16.01 6.77 22.71
N ASN A 153 16.27 6.56 24.00
CA ASN A 153 15.27 6.26 25.02
C ASN A 153 14.24 7.40 25.10
N GLY A 154 13.14 7.29 24.35
CA GLY A 154 12.00 8.19 24.46
C GLY A 154 11.17 7.89 25.71
N ILE A 155 10.57 8.91 26.30
CA ILE A 155 9.66 8.76 27.44
C ILE A 155 8.23 8.66 26.90
N ILE A 156 7.48 7.65 27.36
CA ILE A 156 6.10 7.42 26.95
C ILE A 156 5.18 7.73 28.13
N PHE A 157 4.22 8.63 27.92
CA PHE A 157 3.18 8.98 28.87
C PHE A 157 1.83 8.46 28.35
N PRO A 158 1.36 7.27 28.78
CA PRO A 158 0.00 6.83 28.49
C PRO A 158 -1.03 7.74 29.16
N LYS A 159 -2.23 7.89 28.56
CA LYS A 159 -3.32 8.76 29.06
C LYS A 159 -3.54 8.64 30.57
N ARG A 160 -3.58 7.40 31.08
CA ARG A 160 -3.78 7.11 32.51
C ARG A 160 -2.79 7.79 33.46
N LEU A 161 -1.55 8.07 33.02
CA LEU A 161 -0.56 8.77 33.84
C LEU A 161 -0.79 10.28 33.78
N LEU A 162 -1.20 10.79 32.62
CA LEU A 162 -1.49 12.21 32.40
C LEU A 162 -2.81 12.67 33.05
N GLU A 163 -3.70 11.73 33.42
CA GLU A 163 -4.94 11.99 34.19
C GLU A 163 -4.86 11.59 35.67
N GLY A 164 -3.79 10.88 36.05
CA GLY A 164 -3.64 10.34 37.39
C GLY A 164 -3.22 11.38 38.41
N LYS A 165 -3.04 10.96 39.67
CA LYS A 165 -2.59 11.82 40.78
C LYS A 165 -1.24 12.54 40.53
N ALA A 166 -0.47 12.07 39.54
CA ALA A 166 0.82 12.66 39.16
C ALA A 166 0.72 13.60 37.94
N SER A 167 -0.48 13.89 37.43
CA SER A 167 -0.69 14.71 36.22
C SER A 167 0.05 16.04 36.28
N ASP A 168 -0.07 16.75 37.40
CA ASP A 168 0.46 18.10 37.55
C ASP A 168 1.98 18.08 37.62
N ALA A 169 2.54 17.11 38.35
CA ALA A 169 3.98 16.90 38.42
C ALA A 169 4.57 16.46 37.06
N ILE A 170 3.81 15.69 36.25
CA ILE A 170 4.23 15.32 34.89
C ILE A 170 4.21 16.55 33.98
N LEU A 171 3.16 17.35 34.03
CA LEU A 171 3.07 18.60 33.26
C LEU A 171 4.21 19.55 33.60
N GLU A 172 4.52 19.72 34.89
CA GLU A 172 5.60 20.59 35.36
C GLU A 172 6.98 20.10 34.91
N ARG A 173 7.24 18.79 34.99
CA ARG A 173 8.57 18.23 34.67
C ARG A 173 8.77 17.95 33.19
N SER A 174 7.70 17.54 32.52
CA SER A 174 7.75 16.97 31.17
C SER A 174 7.10 17.87 30.14
N GLY A 175 6.45 18.97 30.54
CA GLY A 175 5.88 19.99 29.66
C GLY A 175 4.71 19.52 28.79
N VAL A 176 4.13 18.36 29.10
CA VAL A 176 2.96 17.79 28.42
C VAL A 176 1.94 17.32 29.44
N GLY A 177 0.65 17.54 29.18
CA GLY A 177 -0.39 17.15 30.11
C GLY A 177 -1.78 17.58 29.69
N LYS A 178 -2.67 17.65 30.68
CA LYS A 178 -4.06 18.08 30.54
C LYS A 178 -4.20 19.54 30.98
N SER A 179 -4.86 20.35 30.16
CA SER A 179 -5.24 21.71 30.54
C SER A 179 -6.47 21.71 31.46
N VAL A 180 -6.68 22.82 32.17
CA VAL A 180 -7.90 23.04 32.97
C VAL A 180 -9.17 22.95 32.11
N GLY A 181 -9.08 23.32 30.83
CA GLY A 181 -10.19 23.27 29.86
C GLY A 181 -10.44 21.90 29.23
N ASN A 182 -9.85 20.81 29.76
CA ASN A 182 -9.96 19.46 29.21
C ASN A 182 -9.41 19.33 27.77
N THR A 183 -8.37 20.10 27.45
CA THR A 183 -7.59 19.93 26.21
C THR A 183 -6.21 19.38 26.53
N PHE A 184 -5.54 18.84 25.51
CA PHE A 184 -4.11 18.59 25.59
C PHE A 184 -3.36 19.90 25.78
N LEU A 185 -2.28 19.85 26.55
CA LEU A 185 -1.42 20.99 26.82
C LEU A 185 0.03 20.59 26.56
N ILE A 186 0.68 21.35 25.69
CA ILE A 186 2.12 21.39 25.54
C ILE A 186 2.63 22.77 25.94
N THR A 187 3.63 22.80 26.81
CA THR A 187 4.20 24.05 27.33
C THR A 187 5.34 24.55 26.45
N ASP A 188 5.84 25.75 26.77
CA ASP A 188 6.97 26.37 26.08
C ASP A 188 8.28 25.55 26.11
N MET A 189 8.37 24.52 26.96
CA MET A 189 9.49 23.58 26.96
C MET A 189 9.73 22.91 25.59
N TYR A 190 8.71 22.86 24.73
CA TYR A 190 8.78 22.27 23.40
C TYR A 190 8.55 23.27 22.27
N ARG A 191 8.76 24.57 22.52
CA ARG A 191 8.61 25.62 21.50
C ARG A 191 9.46 25.37 20.23
N ASN A 192 10.62 24.73 20.39
CA ASN A 192 11.54 24.39 19.30
C ASN A 192 11.48 22.90 18.90
N ALA A 193 10.54 22.15 19.45
CA ALA A 193 10.40 20.73 19.17
C ALA A 193 9.65 20.50 17.85
N GLU A 194 9.86 19.33 17.24
CA GLU A 194 8.96 18.87 16.20
C GLU A 194 7.72 18.26 16.84
N LEU A 195 6.54 18.67 16.39
CA LEU A 195 5.26 18.30 16.97
C LEU A 195 4.44 17.49 15.98
N TYR A 196 3.87 16.38 16.45
CA TYR A 196 3.09 15.48 15.64
C TYR A 196 1.80 15.07 16.33
N LEU A 197 0.69 15.08 15.58
CA LEU A 197 -0.59 14.49 15.97
C LEU A 197 -0.89 13.32 15.05
N ASN A 198 -0.99 12.11 15.61
CA ASN A 198 -1.11 10.87 14.83
C ASN A 198 -0.08 10.84 13.71
N GLU A 199 1.17 11.20 14.04
CA GLU A 199 2.33 11.15 13.15
C GLU A 199 2.30 12.16 11.99
N LYS A 200 1.28 13.02 11.93
CA LYS A 200 1.25 14.18 11.03
C LYS A 200 1.85 15.39 11.74
N LYS A 201 2.76 16.11 11.07
CA LYS A 201 3.34 17.34 11.60
C LYS A 201 2.25 18.39 11.82
N VAL A 202 2.26 18.99 13.01
CA VAL A 202 1.29 19.99 13.45
C VAL A 202 2.02 21.13 14.17
N ASN A 203 1.31 22.22 14.44
CA ASN A 203 1.80 23.28 15.30
C ASN A 203 1.30 23.14 16.75
N VAL A 204 1.78 24.03 17.62
CA VAL A 204 1.47 24.02 19.05
C VAL A 204 -0.02 24.28 19.33
N ASP A 205 -0.65 25.15 18.55
CA ASP A 205 -2.04 25.54 18.72
C ASP A 205 -2.98 24.38 18.34
N GLU A 206 -2.65 23.65 17.27
CA GLU A 206 -3.36 22.44 16.87
C GLU A 206 -3.33 21.35 17.95
N LEU A 207 -2.17 21.15 18.60
CA LEU A 207 -2.07 20.23 19.73
C LEU A 207 -2.83 20.74 20.95
N ASN A 208 -2.73 22.03 21.27
CA ASN A 208 -3.40 22.61 22.44
C ASN A 208 -4.93 22.69 22.30
N ALA A 209 -5.44 22.64 21.07
CA ALA A 209 -6.86 22.57 20.76
C ALA A 209 -7.43 21.13 20.82
N LEU A 210 -6.58 20.09 20.90
CA LEU A 210 -7.01 18.70 20.92
C LEU A 210 -7.78 18.40 22.22
N PRO A 211 -9.04 17.92 22.17
CA PRO A 211 -9.74 17.47 23.38
C PRO A 211 -8.96 16.34 24.07
N PHE A 212 -8.73 16.49 25.37
CA PHE A 212 -7.90 15.55 26.13
C PHE A 212 -8.48 14.13 26.12
N ASP A 213 -9.80 14.02 26.05
CA ASP A 213 -10.49 12.73 26.01
C ASP A 213 -10.10 11.85 24.83
N ARG A 214 -9.69 12.47 23.72
CA ARG A 214 -9.23 11.79 22.52
C ARG A 214 -7.80 11.27 22.65
N VAL A 215 -7.00 11.79 23.57
CA VAL A 215 -5.58 11.43 23.75
C VAL A 215 -5.47 9.99 24.26
N ILE A 216 -4.62 9.20 23.62
CA ILE A 216 -4.30 7.81 23.98
C ILE A 216 -2.97 7.74 24.72
N LYS A 217 -1.94 8.41 24.18
CA LYS A 217 -0.60 8.50 24.76
C LYS A 217 0.18 9.64 24.13
N VAL A 218 1.24 10.05 24.81
CA VAL A 218 2.23 11.01 24.32
C VAL A 218 3.61 10.36 24.37
N GLU A 219 4.41 10.57 23.35
CA GLU A 219 5.80 10.13 23.30
C GLU A 219 6.70 11.35 23.15
N ILE A 220 7.72 11.45 23.99
CA ILE A 220 8.74 12.50 23.89
C ILE A 220 10.05 11.83 23.55
N LYS A 221 10.56 12.10 22.36
CA LYS A 221 11.78 11.51 21.81
C LYS A 221 12.86 12.56 21.68
N LYS A 222 14.10 12.12 21.79
CA LYS A 222 15.28 12.93 21.51
C LYS A 222 15.81 12.52 20.14
N GLU A 223 15.90 13.47 19.23
CA GLU A 223 16.54 13.31 17.92
C GLU A 223 18.05 13.60 18.00
N ARG A 224 18.74 13.39 16.87
CA ARG A 224 20.12 13.82 16.67
C ARG A 224 20.22 15.34 16.90
N PHE A 225 21.34 15.79 17.46
CA PHE A 225 21.60 17.19 17.80
C PHE A 225 20.71 17.80 18.91
N ASP A 226 20.24 16.99 19.85
CA ASP A 226 19.50 17.44 21.05
C ASP A 226 18.11 18.05 20.77
N LYS A 227 17.63 17.94 19.53
CA LYS A 227 16.28 18.35 19.16
C LYS A 227 15.26 17.39 19.77
N LYS A 228 14.22 17.90 20.42
CA LYS A 228 13.13 17.08 20.97
C LYS A 228 12.00 16.94 19.95
N CYS A 229 11.32 15.80 19.99
CA CYS A 229 10.14 15.51 19.20
C CYS A 229 9.02 15.06 20.14
N VAL A 230 7.82 15.62 19.98
CA VAL A 230 6.63 15.25 20.76
C VAL A 230 5.59 14.69 19.81
N ILE A 231 5.18 13.46 20.06
CA ILE A 231 4.20 12.73 19.25
C ILE A 231 2.99 12.41 20.12
N VAL A 232 1.84 12.95 19.75
CA VAL A 232 0.56 12.73 20.43
C VAL A 232 -0.27 11.77 19.59
N TYR A 233 -0.76 10.70 20.22
CA TYR A 233 -1.66 9.73 19.59
C TYR A 233 -3.07 9.93 20.12
N ALA A 234 -4.06 10.02 19.23
CA ALA A 234 -5.44 10.29 19.57
C ALA A 234 -6.46 9.55 18.66
N ASN A 235 -7.63 9.21 19.21
CA ASN A 235 -8.77 8.62 18.48
C ASN A 235 -9.53 9.67 17.67
#